data_AF-A0A9D7E6B1-F1
#
_entry.id   AF-A0A9D7E6B1-F1
#
_cell.length_a   1.000
_cell.length_b   1.000
_cell.length_c   1.000
_cell.angle_alpha   90.00
_cell.angle_beta   90.00
_cell.angle_gamma   90.00
#
_symmetry.space_group_name_H-M   'P 1'
#
loop_
_entity.id
_entity.type
_entity.pdbx_description
1 polymer ?
#
loop_
_entity_poly.entity_id
_entity_poly.type
_entity_poly.pdbx_seq_one_letter_code
_entity_poly.pdbx_strand_id
1 'polypeptide(L)'
;MTDWIRAHVRWIAGIKLDQPVRQIVFQEYVDAVTAASERLERVEGNLRDAVLEWRLKPVAEALQTLRGVQLVVGTTLAAEIGQIDRFDNPRQLMAYLGLIPSEYSSGPSTRRGSITKR
;
A
#
# COMPACT_ATOMS: atom_id res chain seq x y z
N MET A 1 -9.99 -0.21 12.60
CA MET A 1 -9.56 1.12 13.11
C MET A 1 -8.84 0.92 14.44
N THR A 2 -7.54 1.22 14.51
CA THR A 2 -6.71 1.02 15.70
C THR A 2 -7.15 1.95 16.85
N ASP A 3 -6.91 1.55 18.10
CA ASP A 3 -7.31 2.33 19.29
C ASP A 3 -6.70 3.74 19.32
N TRP A 4 -5.49 3.87 18.76
CA TRP A 4 -4.80 5.15 18.60
C TRP A 4 -5.60 6.16 17.76
N ILE A 5 -6.21 5.73 16.64
CA ILE A 5 -6.99 6.62 15.77
C ILE A 5 -8.22 7.15 16.52
N ARG A 6 -8.91 6.28 17.27
CA ARG A 6 -10.13 6.65 17.99
C ARG A 6 -9.85 7.60 19.15
N ALA A 7 -8.78 7.36 19.89
CA ALA A 7 -8.31 8.25 20.94
C ALA A 7 -7.89 9.62 20.37
N HIS A 8 -7.22 9.63 19.22
CA HIS A 8 -6.78 10.85 18.56
C HIS A 8 -7.95 11.69 18.05
N VAL A 9 -8.96 11.08 17.41
CA VAL A 9 -10.18 11.77 16.97
C VAL A 9 -10.93 12.40 18.15
N ARG A 10 -11.05 11.67 19.27
CA ARG A 10 -11.66 12.22 20.50
C ARG A 10 -10.88 13.40 21.06
N TRP A 11 -9.56 13.35 21.01
CA TRP A 11 -8.71 14.46 21.43
C TRP A 11 -8.90 15.69 20.54
N ILE A 12 -8.91 15.52 19.22
CA ILE A 12 -9.16 16.59 18.24
C ILE A 12 -10.51 17.28 18.52
N ALA A 13 -11.56 16.50 18.79
CA ALA A 13 -12.89 17.02 19.08
C ALA A 13 -12.95 17.92 20.34
N GLY A 14 -11.97 17.80 21.23
CA GLY A 14 -11.85 18.64 22.44
C GLY A 14 -11.10 19.95 22.24
N ILE A 15 -10.46 20.17 21.08
CA ILE A 15 -9.63 21.35 20.83
C ILE A 15 -10.53 22.58 20.62
N LYS A 16 -10.31 23.61 21.45
CA LYS A 16 -10.94 24.92 21.31
C LYS A 16 -9.88 25.98 21.06
N LEU A 17 -10.06 26.74 19.99
CA LEU A 17 -9.21 27.86 19.63
C LEU A 17 -9.80 29.18 20.15
N ASP A 18 -8.90 30.10 20.44
CA ASP A 18 -9.17 31.39 21.07
C ASP A 18 -10.01 32.33 20.19
N GLN A 19 -9.80 32.26 18.87
CA GLN A 19 -10.49 33.10 17.89
C GLN A 19 -11.55 32.31 17.12
N PRO A 20 -12.79 32.81 16.98
CA PRO A 20 -13.86 32.12 16.25
C PRO A 20 -13.48 31.76 14.81
N VAL A 21 -12.77 32.64 14.09
CA VAL A 21 -12.33 32.38 12.71
C VAL A 21 -11.34 31.21 12.66
N ARG A 22 -10.45 31.10 13.64
CA ARG A 22 -9.52 29.96 13.72
C ARG A 22 -10.25 28.66 13.99
N GLN A 23 -11.25 28.69 14.87
CA GLN A 23 -12.07 27.51 15.15
C GLN A 23 -12.82 27.01 13.91
N ILE A 24 -13.35 27.93 13.09
CA ILE A 24 -14.02 27.58 11.82
C ILE A 24 -13.03 26.90 10.87
N VAL A 25 -11.89 27.53 10.60
CA VAL A 25 -10.87 26.97 9.71
C VAL A 25 -10.35 25.62 10.22
N PHE A 26 -10.17 25.48 11.54
CA PHE A 26 -9.80 24.21 12.15
C PHE A 26 -10.85 23.13 11.90
N GLN A 27 -12.14 23.44 12.07
CA GLN A 27 -13.22 22.49 11.81
C GLN A 27 -13.25 22.06 10.33
N GLU A 28 -13.05 22.98 9.39
CA GLU A 28 -12.97 22.64 7.95
C GLU A 28 -11.83 21.65 7.66
N TYR A 29 -10.67 21.78 8.31
CA TYR A 29 -9.59 20.81 8.16
C TYR A 29 -9.93 19.44 8.75
N VAL A 30 -10.59 19.40 9.91
CA VAL A 30 -11.06 18.15 10.52
C VAL A 30 -12.07 17.46 9.60
N ASP A 31 -13.00 18.22 9.03
CA ASP A 31 -14.02 17.70 8.12
C ASP A 31 -13.39 17.17 6.83
N ALA A 32 -12.40 17.88 6.27
CA ALA A 32 -11.67 17.43 5.08
C ALA A 32 -10.93 16.09 5.31
N VAL A 33 -10.25 15.94 6.45
CA VAL A 33 -9.57 14.68 6.80
C VAL A 33 -10.57 13.56 7.03
N THR A 34 -11.70 13.86 7.65
CA THR A 34 -12.78 12.88 7.89
C THR A 34 -13.34 12.38 6.57
N ALA A 35 -13.73 13.28 5.67
CA ALA A 35 -14.25 12.93 4.34
C ALA A 35 -13.24 12.13 3.51
N ALA A 36 -11.94 12.48 3.58
CA ALA A 36 -10.89 11.74 2.89
C ALA A 36 -10.73 10.31 3.46
N SER A 37 -10.84 10.16 4.78
CA SER A 37 -10.76 8.85 5.45
C SER A 37 -11.93 7.95 5.09
N GLU A 38 -13.16 8.48 5.09
CA GLU A 38 -14.36 7.75 4.67
C GLU A 38 -14.29 7.33 3.19
N ARG A 39 -13.75 8.21 2.33
CA ARG A 39 -13.50 7.87 0.93
C ARG A 39 -12.50 6.73 0.80
N LEU A 40 -11.42 6.74 1.59
CA LEU A 40 -10.43 5.67 1.58
C LEU A 40 -11.06 4.33 1.97
N GLU A 41 -11.80 4.28 3.08
CA GLU A 41 -12.47 3.05 3.54
C GLU A 41 -13.40 2.47 2.49
N ARG A 42 -14.17 3.33 1.82
CA ARG A 42 -15.11 2.93 0.77
C ARG A 42 -14.40 2.42 -0.49
N VAL A 43 -13.31 3.06 -0.90
CA VAL A 43 -12.50 2.59 -2.04
C VAL A 43 -11.82 1.26 -1.71
N GLU A 44 -11.27 1.10 -0.50
CA GLU A 44 -10.72 -0.18 -0.06
C GLU A 44 -11.78 -1.27 0.03
N GLY A 45 -13.01 -0.95 0.46
CA GLY A 45 -14.15 -1.87 0.45
C GLY A 45 -14.44 -2.37 -0.97
N ASN A 46 -14.59 -1.45 -1.92
CA ASN A 46 -14.79 -1.80 -3.33
C ASN A 46 -13.63 -2.65 -3.89
N LEU A 47 -12.39 -2.38 -3.47
CA LEU A 47 -11.23 -3.18 -3.87
C LEU A 47 -11.31 -4.61 -3.32
N ARG A 48 -11.69 -4.79 -2.04
CA ARG A 48 -11.89 -6.12 -1.44
C ARG A 48 -12.88 -6.93 -2.27
N ASP A 49 -14.01 -6.33 -2.61
CA ASP A 49 -15.07 -7.00 -3.37
C ASP A 49 -14.62 -7.32 -4.80
N ALA A 50 -13.97 -6.38 -5.48
CA ALA A 50 -13.49 -6.57 -6.84
C ALA A 50 -12.44 -7.68 -6.96
N VAL A 51 -11.63 -7.90 -5.92
CA VAL A 51 -10.59 -8.94 -5.92
C VAL A 51 -11.18 -10.35 -5.77
N LEU A 52 -12.36 -10.53 -5.19
CA LEU A 52 -12.94 -11.86 -4.92
C LEU A 52 -13.07 -12.72 -6.18
N GLU A 53 -13.54 -12.13 -7.27
CA GLU A 53 -13.75 -12.79 -8.56
C GLU A 53 -12.62 -12.52 -9.56
N TRP A 54 -11.55 -11.86 -9.13
CA TRP A 54 -10.45 -11.50 -10.01
C TRP A 54 -9.52 -12.69 -10.25
N ARG A 55 -9.22 -12.97 -11.54
CA ARG A 55 -8.33 -14.08 -11.96
C ARG A 55 -6.97 -14.08 -11.26
N LEU A 56 -6.42 -12.92 -10.89
CA LEU A 56 -5.12 -12.81 -10.22
C LEU A 56 -5.20 -12.79 -8.69
N LYS A 57 -6.38 -13.04 -8.10
CA LYS A 57 -6.57 -13.18 -6.64
C LYS A 57 -5.54 -14.12 -6.00
N PRO A 58 -5.23 -15.33 -6.53
CA PRO A 58 -4.23 -16.20 -5.93
C PRO A 58 -2.83 -15.57 -5.88
N VAL A 59 -2.48 -14.75 -6.87
CA VAL A 59 -1.21 -14.02 -6.90
C VAL A 59 -1.20 -12.92 -5.85
N ALA A 60 -2.27 -12.14 -5.76
CA ALA A 60 -2.41 -11.08 -4.74
C ALA A 60 -2.40 -11.66 -3.32
N GLU A 61 -3.01 -12.82 -3.08
CA GLU A 61 -2.99 -13.53 -1.79
C GLU A 61 -1.59 -14.07 -1.47
N ALA A 62 -0.90 -14.66 -2.45
CA ALA A 62 0.47 -15.13 -2.28
C ALA A 62 1.41 -13.97 -1.90
N LEU A 63 1.26 -12.80 -2.54
CA LEU A 63 2.05 -11.61 -2.21
C LEU A 63 1.76 -11.08 -0.80
N GLN A 64 0.52 -11.17 -0.33
CA GLN A 64 0.14 -10.76 1.04
C GLN A 64 0.73 -11.64 2.15
N THR A 65 1.28 -12.81 1.82
CA THR A 65 2.04 -13.61 2.80
C THR A 65 3.37 -12.96 3.17
N LEU A 66 3.86 -12.02 2.37
CA LEU A 66 5.07 -11.24 2.67
C LEU A 66 4.78 -10.22 3.76
N ARG A 67 5.68 -10.14 4.76
CA ARG A 67 5.55 -9.20 5.87
C ARG A 67 5.45 -7.76 5.37
N GLY A 68 4.37 -7.07 5.75
CA GLY A 68 4.12 -5.68 5.37
C GLY A 68 3.39 -5.51 4.03
N VAL A 69 3.12 -6.59 3.29
CA VAL A 69 2.26 -6.55 2.11
C VAL A 69 0.84 -6.83 2.54
N GLN A 70 -0.07 -5.91 2.24
CA GLN A 70 -1.50 -6.00 2.53
C GLN A 70 -2.29 -5.90 1.22
N LEU A 71 -3.61 -6.07 1.30
CA LEU A 71 -4.50 -6.11 0.14
C LEU A 71 -4.16 -5.09 -0.95
N VAL A 72 -4.08 -3.81 -0.62
CA VAL A 72 -3.83 -2.74 -1.60
C VAL A 72 -2.52 -2.97 -2.33
N VAL A 73 -1.43 -3.21 -1.59
CA VAL A 73 -0.09 -3.44 -2.15
C VAL A 73 -0.05 -4.74 -2.94
N GLY A 74 -0.56 -5.84 -2.39
CA GLY A 74 -0.56 -7.15 -3.05
C GLY A 74 -1.39 -7.15 -4.34
N THR A 75 -2.53 -6.48 -4.33
CA THR A 75 -3.41 -6.34 -5.52
C THR A 75 -2.75 -5.46 -6.57
N THR A 76 -2.15 -4.33 -6.17
CA THR A 76 -1.42 -3.44 -7.09
C THR A 76 -0.27 -4.18 -7.75
N LEU A 77 0.57 -4.86 -6.97
CA LEU A 77 1.68 -5.66 -7.47
C LEU A 77 1.20 -6.76 -8.41
N ALA A 78 0.14 -7.49 -8.06
CA ALA A 78 -0.45 -8.50 -8.93
C ALA A 78 -0.94 -7.91 -10.26
N ALA A 79 -1.51 -6.70 -10.24
CA ALA A 79 -1.98 -6.01 -11.43
C ALA A 79 -0.81 -5.58 -12.33
N GLU A 80 0.27 -5.05 -11.76
CA GLU A 80 1.49 -4.64 -12.45
C GLU A 80 2.28 -5.82 -13.05
N ILE A 81 2.32 -6.95 -12.32
CA ILE A 81 2.89 -8.20 -12.81
C ILE A 81 2.05 -8.73 -13.98
N GLY A 82 0.73 -8.72 -13.85
CA GLY A 82 -0.18 -9.28 -14.82
C GLY A 82 0.02 -10.79 -14.94
N GLN A 83 0.45 -11.27 -16.11
CA GLN A 83 0.78 -12.68 -16.30
C GLN A 83 2.21 -12.96 -15.82
N ILE A 84 2.35 -13.90 -14.88
CA ILE A 84 3.65 -14.29 -14.31
C ILE A 84 4.51 -15.03 -15.33
N ASP A 85 3.89 -15.70 -16.31
CA ASP A 85 4.58 -16.43 -17.39
C ASP A 85 5.44 -15.55 -18.30
N ARG A 86 5.30 -14.22 -18.21
CA ARG A 86 6.18 -13.26 -18.91
C ARG A 86 7.63 -13.27 -18.39
N PHE A 87 7.89 -13.90 -17.25
CA PHE A 87 9.22 -14.03 -16.67
C PHE A 87 9.74 -15.46 -16.85
N ASP A 88 10.87 -15.61 -17.54
CA ASP A 88 11.49 -16.91 -17.82
C ASP A 88 12.00 -17.61 -16.55
N ASN A 89 12.31 -16.81 -15.51
CA ASN A 89 12.72 -17.34 -14.22
C ASN A 89 12.32 -16.43 -13.03
N PRO A 90 12.18 -17.00 -11.82
CA PRO A 90 11.78 -16.24 -10.63
C PRO A 90 12.72 -15.08 -10.25
N ARG A 91 13.99 -15.10 -10.64
CA ARG A 91 14.92 -14.00 -10.33
C ARG A 91 14.58 -12.73 -11.12
N GLN A 92 14.11 -12.86 -12.36
CA GLN A 92 13.66 -11.72 -13.16
C GLN A 92 12.44 -11.03 -12.53
N LEU A 93 11.48 -11.82 -12.01
CA LEU A 93 10.34 -11.29 -11.26
C LEU A 93 10.79 -10.54 -10.00
N MET A 94 11.71 -11.13 -9.22
CA MET A 94 12.22 -10.50 -7.99
C MET A 94 13.02 -9.22 -8.28
N ALA A 95 13.73 -9.14 -9.41
CA ALA A 95 14.39 -7.92 -9.86
C ALA A 95 13.37 -6.85 -10.30
N TYR A 96 12.32 -7.23 -11.03
CA TYR A 96 11.23 -6.32 -11.43
C TYR A 96 10.53 -5.69 -10.22
N LEU A 97 10.32 -6.48 -9.15
CA LEU A 97 9.73 -6.02 -7.90
C LEU A 97 10.69 -5.23 -6.99
N GLY A 98 11.95 -5.07 -7.39
CA GLY A 98 12.97 -4.40 -6.58
C GLY A 98 13.35 -5.17 -5.30
N LEU A 99 13.06 -6.47 -5.23
CA LEU A 99 13.29 -7.33 -4.06
C LEU A 99 14.69 -7.97 -4.04
N ILE A 100 15.46 -7.82 -5.12
CA ILE A 100 16.88 -8.19 -5.16
C ILE A 100 17.72 -6.94 -4.91
N PRO A 101 18.54 -6.91 -3.85
CA PRO A 101 19.52 -5.84 -3.69
C PRO A 101 20.55 -5.95 -4.82
N SER A 102 20.46 -5.03 -5.79
CA SER A 102 21.42 -4.75 -6.87
C SER A 102 21.77 -5.93 -7.83
N GLU A 103 21.11 -5.94 -8.99
CA GLU A 103 21.57 -6.65 -10.20
C GLU A 103 21.86 -5.60 -11.28
N TYR A 104 23.13 -5.48 -11.68
CA TYR A 104 23.53 -4.65 -12.83
C TYR A 104 23.70 -5.59 -14.04
N SER A 105 22.72 -5.56 -14.94
CA SER A 105 22.76 -6.28 -16.20
C SER A 105 22.76 -5.26 -17.34
N SER A 106 23.88 -5.18 -18.06
CA SER A 106 23.97 -4.45 -19.33
C SER A 106 24.50 -5.42 -20.38
N GLY A 107 23.67 -5.73 -21.39
CA GLY A 107 24.02 -6.70 -22.43
C GLY A 107 24.23 -8.14 -21.92
N PRO A 108 25.13 -8.94 -22.54
CA PRO A 108 25.28 -10.37 -22.25
C PRO A 108 25.97 -10.68 -20.89
N SER A 109 26.18 -9.68 -20.04
CA SER A 109 26.93 -9.83 -18.78
C SER A 109 26.02 -9.63 -17.58
N THR A 110 25.91 -10.67 -16.75
CA THR A 110 25.18 -10.66 -15.48
C THR A 110 26.17 -10.58 -14.31
N ARG A 111 26.13 -9.50 -13.52
CA ARG A 111 26.85 -9.40 -12.24
C ARG A 111 25.86 -9.22 -11.09
N ARG A 112 25.91 -10.15 -10.14
CA ARG A 112 25.07 -10.14 -8.93
C ARG A 112 25.92 -9.65 -7.75
N GLY A 113 25.43 -8.63 -7.04
CA GLY A 113 26.09 -8.11 -5.84
C GLY A 113 26.13 -9.13 -4.70
N SER A 114 27.03 -8.93 -3.74
CA SER A 114 27.15 -9.78 -2.55
C SER A 114 25.95 -9.60 -1.61
N ILE A 115 25.44 -10.69 -1.06
CA ILE A 115 24.46 -10.65 0.03
C ILE A 115 25.16 -10.08 1.27
N THR A 116 24.90 -8.82 1.62
CA THR A 116 25.29 -8.30 2.93
C THR A 116 24.38 -8.96 3.97
N LYS A 117 24.91 -9.94 4.71
CA LYS A 117 24.25 -10.45 5.91
C LYS A 117 24.23 -9.32 6.96
N ARG A 118 23.05 -8.98 7.44
CA ARG A 118 22.83 -8.33 8.74
C ARG A 118 21.96 -9.24 9.58
#